data_AF-A0A929V465-F1
#
_entry.id   AF-A0A929V465-F1
#
_cell.length_a   1.000
_cell.length_b   1.000
_cell.length_c   1.000
_cell.angle_alpha   90.00
_cell.angle_beta   90.00
_cell.angle_gamma   90.00
#
_symmetry.space_group_name_H-M   'P 1'
#
loop_
_entity.id
_entity.type
_entity.pdbx_description
1 polymer ?
#
loop_
_entity_poly.entity_id
_entity_poly.type
_entity_poly.pdbx_seq_one_letter_code
_entity_poly.pdbx_strand_id
1 'polypeptide(L)'
;MKLGRTIAGGREAVESDLVRQKFIEKRERKKRLQLILLGAVIVATVVSGTLIVRGALQKTPTVSQKRVEVEKYTPTVEIIDEDTSNMITERIKQYVALMEKDVKDVGMRVTKAIIPAGKAREVDIYLEGRDEYYKCNLDRGTAETVEDIVRIIGYLKKQGVMAGYVDVRLEGRAYYKAK
;
A
#
# COMPACT_ATOMS: atom_id res chain seq x y z
N MET A 1 -41.45 -78.23 -38.08
CA MET A 1 -41.05 -78.27 -39.50
C MET A 1 -39.94 -77.26 -39.73
N LYS A 2 -38.76 -77.67 -40.19
CA LYS A 2 -37.64 -76.76 -40.50
C LYS A 2 -37.87 -76.17 -41.90
N LEU A 3 -38.15 -74.88 -41.99
CA LEU A 3 -38.24 -74.17 -43.27
C LEU A 3 -36.88 -74.22 -43.98
N GLY A 4 -36.87 -74.75 -45.19
CA GLY A 4 -35.68 -74.85 -46.03
C GLY A 4 -35.11 -73.47 -46.36
N ARG A 5 -33.80 -73.30 -46.18
CA ARG A 5 -33.11 -72.06 -46.56
C ARG A 5 -33.08 -71.96 -48.09
N THR A 6 -33.77 -70.98 -48.65
CA THR A 6 -33.70 -70.63 -50.07
C THR A 6 -32.56 -69.65 -50.34
N ILE A 7 -31.91 -69.79 -51.50
CA ILE A 7 -30.75 -68.98 -51.92
C ILE A 7 -31.08 -67.47 -51.95
N ALA A 8 -32.34 -67.12 -52.22
CA ALA A 8 -32.82 -65.74 -52.19
C ALA A 8 -32.77 -65.11 -50.79
N GLY A 9 -33.21 -65.83 -49.74
CA GLY A 9 -33.18 -65.32 -48.36
C GLY A 9 -31.76 -65.20 -47.78
N GLY A 10 -30.81 -65.99 -48.29
CA GLY A 10 -29.39 -65.85 -47.95
C GLY A 10 -28.78 -64.55 -48.50
N ARG A 11 -29.15 -64.13 -49.72
CA ARG A 11 -28.68 -62.86 -50.30
C ARG A 11 -29.26 -61.65 -49.57
N GLU A 12 -30.55 -61.64 -49.28
CA GLU A 12 -31.20 -60.53 -48.56
C GLU A 12 -30.68 -60.39 -47.12
N ALA A 13 -30.41 -61.51 -46.43
CA ALA A 13 -29.80 -61.48 -45.09
C ALA A 13 -28.37 -60.92 -45.13
N VAL A 14 -27.57 -61.32 -46.12
CA VAL A 14 -26.20 -60.80 -46.32
C VAL A 14 -26.23 -59.32 -46.67
N GLU A 15 -27.15 -58.86 -47.52
CA GLU A 15 -27.32 -57.43 -47.81
C GLU A 15 -27.77 -56.65 -46.56
N SER A 16 -28.68 -57.20 -45.76
CA SER A 16 -29.12 -56.59 -44.49
C SER A 16 -27.99 -56.47 -43.48
N ASP A 17 -27.16 -57.51 -43.34
CA ASP A 17 -26.02 -57.53 -42.43
C ASP A 17 -24.89 -56.61 -42.91
N LEU A 18 -24.64 -56.52 -44.21
CA LEU A 18 -23.71 -55.55 -44.79
C LEU A 18 -24.18 -54.11 -44.58
N VAL A 19 -25.49 -53.85 -44.71
CA VAL A 19 -26.08 -52.53 -44.44
C VAL A 19 -25.95 -52.19 -42.95
N ARG A 20 -26.24 -53.13 -42.04
CA ARG A 20 -26.07 -52.96 -40.59
C ARG A 20 -24.60 -52.69 -40.22
N GLN A 21 -23.66 -53.43 -40.79
CA GLN A 21 -22.22 -53.19 -40.58
C GLN A 21 -21.81 -51.78 -41.05
N LYS A 22 -22.25 -51.35 -42.23
CA LYS A 22 -21.98 -49.98 -42.73
C LYS A 22 -22.58 -48.90 -41.82
N PHE A 23 -23.75 -49.13 -41.21
CA PHE A 23 -24.33 -48.20 -40.25
C PHE A 23 -23.56 -48.12 -38.93
N ILE A 24 -23.06 -49.25 -38.43
CA ILE A 24 -22.20 -49.31 -37.23
C ILE A 24 -20.89 -48.57 -37.49
N GLU A 25 -20.20 -48.85 -38.60
CA GLU A 25 -18.97 -48.17 -38.98
C GLU A 25 -19.16 -46.66 -39.15
N LYS A 26 -20.26 -46.21 -39.77
CA LYS A 26 -20.58 -44.78 -39.91
C LYS A 26 -20.81 -44.12 -38.54
N ARG A 27 -21.49 -44.79 -37.60
CA ARG A 27 -21.69 -44.26 -36.24
C ARG A 27 -20.39 -44.18 -35.46
N GLU A 28 -19.53 -45.19 -35.55
CA GLU A 28 -18.23 -45.19 -34.89
C GLU A 28 -17.29 -44.10 -35.43
N ARG A 29 -17.25 -43.92 -36.76
CA ARG A 29 -16.48 -42.83 -37.37
C ARG A 29 -16.97 -41.46 -36.89
N LYS A 30 -18.29 -41.24 -36.83
CA LYS A 30 -18.87 -39.99 -36.30
C LYS A 30 -18.51 -39.76 -34.83
N LYS A 31 -18.58 -40.80 -33.98
CA LYS A 31 -18.18 -40.71 -32.57
C LYS A 31 -16.69 -40.38 -32.42
N ARG A 32 -15.81 -41.03 -33.19
CA ARG A 32 -14.37 -40.74 -33.19
C ARG A 32 -14.08 -39.31 -33.64
N LEU A 33 -14.74 -38.84 -34.71
CA LEU A 33 -14.65 -37.45 -35.17
C LEU A 33 -15.12 -36.45 -34.11
N GLN A 34 -16.24 -36.72 -33.43
CA GLN A 34 -16.76 -35.88 -32.36
C GLN A 34 -15.81 -35.81 -31.16
N LEU A 35 -15.19 -36.93 -30.77
CA LEU A 35 -14.21 -36.97 -29.69
C LEU A 35 -12.94 -36.18 -30.04
N ILE A 36 -12.46 -36.28 -31.28
CA ILE A 36 -11.30 -35.49 -31.76
C ILE A 36 -11.64 -33.99 -31.74
N LEU A 37 -12.84 -33.60 -32.18
CA LEU A 37 -13.29 -32.21 -32.17
C LEU A 37 -13.41 -31.65 -30.74
N LEU A 38 -13.99 -32.41 -29.80
CA LEU A 38 -14.07 -32.01 -28.39
C LEU A 38 -12.67 -31.82 -27.78
N GLY A 39 -11.75 -32.74 -28.06
CA GLY A 39 -10.35 -32.62 -27.64
C GLY A 39 -9.68 -31.35 -28.19
N ALA A 40 -9.88 -31.05 -29.48
CA ALA A 40 -9.34 -29.85 -30.10
C ALA A 40 -9.89 -28.56 -29.48
N VAL A 41 -11.19 -28.52 -29.14
CA VAL A 41 -11.81 -27.36 -28.47
C VAL A 41 -11.22 -27.14 -27.08
N ILE A 42 -11.06 -28.20 -26.28
CA ILE A 42 -10.47 -28.09 -24.94
C ILE A 42 -9.04 -27.53 -25.03
N VAL A 43 -8.21 -28.06 -25.93
CA VAL A 43 -6.84 -27.55 -26.12
C VAL A 43 -6.84 -26.08 -26.54
N ALA A 44 -7.71 -25.68 -27.46
CA ALA A 44 -7.82 -24.29 -27.91
C ALA A 44 -8.23 -23.32 -26.78
N THR A 45 -9.14 -23.74 -25.88
CA THR A 45 -9.55 -22.92 -24.72
C THR A 45 -8.42 -22.74 -23.70
N VAL A 46 -7.62 -23.78 -23.46
CA VAL A 46 -6.47 -23.69 -22.53
C VAL A 46 -5.36 -22.81 -23.12
N VAL A 47 -5.06 -22.94 -24.41
CA VAL A 47 -4.03 -22.13 -25.09
C VAL A 47 -4.44 -20.66 -25.15
N SER A 48 -5.68 -20.36 -25.52
CA SER A 48 -6.19 -18.97 -25.52
C SER A 48 -6.20 -18.35 -24.12
N GLY A 49 -6.62 -19.10 -23.09
CA GLY A 49 -6.56 -18.65 -21.71
C GLY A 49 -5.14 -18.30 -21.24
N THR A 50 -4.15 -19.15 -21.55
CA THR A 50 -2.75 -18.89 -21.17
C THR A 50 -2.13 -17.70 -21.90
N LEU A 51 -2.49 -17.45 -23.17
CA LEU A 51 -2.05 -16.27 -23.92
C LEU A 51 -2.63 -14.97 -23.35
N ILE A 52 -3.91 -14.96 -22.97
CA ILE A 52 -4.57 -13.79 -22.37
C ILE A 52 -3.92 -13.44 -21.02
N VAL A 53 -3.66 -14.44 -20.17
CA VAL A 53 -3.02 -14.23 -18.86
C VAL A 53 -1.60 -13.69 -19.02
N ARG A 54 -0.79 -14.22 -19.95
CA ARG A 54 0.55 -13.70 -20.23
C ARG A 54 0.52 -12.26 -20.76
N GLY A 55 -0.44 -11.92 -21.63
CA GLY A 55 -0.62 -10.56 -22.14
C GLY A 55 -1.09 -9.56 -21.07
N ALA A 56 -1.89 -10.00 -20.09
CA ALA A 56 -2.34 -9.17 -18.97
C ALA A 56 -1.24 -8.94 -17.93
N LEU A 57 -0.42 -9.95 -17.64
CA LEU A 57 0.70 -9.85 -16.69
C LEU A 57 1.81 -8.90 -17.16
N GLN A 58 2.00 -8.71 -18.47
CA GLN A 58 2.96 -7.72 -19.00
C GLN A 58 2.46 -6.27 -18.90
N LYS A 59 1.15 -6.06 -18.70
CA LYS A 59 0.53 -4.72 -18.71
C LYS A 59 0.19 -4.18 -17.33
N THR A 60 0.38 -4.94 -16.26
CA THR A 60 0.33 -4.37 -14.92
C THR A 60 1.63 -3.58 -14.71
N PRO A 61 1.58 -2.24 -14.56
CA PRO A 61 2.71 -1.56 -13.95
C PRO A 61 2.83 -2.20 -12.57
N THR A 62 3.87 -3.01 -12.35
CA THR A 62 4.39 -3.20 -11.02
C THR A 62 4.61 -1.80 -10.50
N VAL A 63 3.69 -1.33 -9.65
CA VAL A 63 3.97 -0.30 -8.67
C VAL A 63 5.05 -0.93 -7.82
N SER A 64 6.29 -0.85 -8.33
CA SER A 64 7.49 -0.88 -7.55
C SER A 64 7.19 0.14 -6.47
N GLN A 65 6.83 -0.34 -5.29
CA GLN A 65 6.92 0.45 -4.09
C GLN A 65 8.37 0.88 -4.08
N LYS A 66 8.65 2.04 -4.69
CA LYS A 66 9.89 2.77 -4.54
C LYS A 66 10.00 2.85 -3.04
N ARG A 67 10.85 1.98 -2.48
CA ARG A 67 11.23 2.00 -1.09
C ARG A 67 11.64 3.45 -0.91
N VAL A 68 10.79 4.24 -0.28
CA VAL A 68 11.13 5.62 0.01
C VAL A 68 12.35 5.43 0.89
N GLU A 69 13.52 5.71 0.33
CA GLU A 69 14.72 5.91 1.13
C GLU A 69 14.27 6.97 2.12
N VAL A 70 13.98 6.52 3.34
CA VAL A 70 13.70 7.41 4.45
C VAL A 70 15.02 8.14 4.61
N GLU A 71 15.11 9.32 4.00
CA GLU A 71 16.22 10.24 4.20
C GLU A 71 16.38 10.32 5.71
N LYS A 72 17.48 9.75 6.22
CA LYS A 72 17.77 9.81 7.64
C LYS A 72 18.20 11.23 7.92
N TYR A 73 17.23 12.07 8.26
CA TYR A 73 17.49 13.43 8.68
C TYR A 73 18.24 13.39 10.01
N THR A 74 19.48 13.89 9.99
CA THR A 74 20.29 14.07 11.19
C THR A 74 20.00 15.46 11.75
N PRO A 75 19.55 15.57 13.02
CA PRO A 75 19.29 16.87 13.61
C PRO A 75 20.61 17.65 13.76
N THR A 76 20.57 18.94 13.48
CA THR A 76 21.73 19.83 13.63
C THR A 76 21.76 20.45 15.03
N VAL A 77 20.60 20.68 15.63
CA VAL A 77 20.46 21.18 17.00
C VAL A 77 20.76 20.13 18.06
N GLU A 78 21.23 20.62 19.20
CA GLU A 78 21.42 19.82 20.40
C GLU A 78 20.07 19.36 20.96
N ILE A 79 19.96 18.05 21.22
CA ILE A 79 18.82 17.43 21.90
C ILE A 79 19.26 17.12 23.33
N ILE A 80 18.63 17.76 24.31
CA ILE A 80 18.92 17.56 25.73
C ILE A 80 17.87 16.64 26.35
N ASP A 81 18.31 15.58 27.00
CA ASP A 81 17.48 14.71 27.83
C ASP A 81 17.53 15.20 29.28
N GLU A 82 16.40 15.70 29.79
CA GLU A 82 16.31 16.27 31.15
C GLU A 82 16.56 15.21 32.23
N ASP A 83 16.16 13.96 32.00
CA ASP A 83 16.30 12.88 33.00
C ASP A 83 17.68 12.21 32.96
N THR A 84 18.56 12.59 32.02
CA THR A 84 19.84 11.87 31.76
C THR A 84 19.65 10.37 31.55
N SER A 85 18.43 9.95 31.19
CA SER A 85 18.01 8.55 31.12
C SER A 85 18.42 7.88 29.80
N ASN A 86 19.16 8.61 28.95
CA ASN A 86 19.57 8.21 27.62
C ASN A 86 18.37 7.85 26.72
N MET A 87 17.27 8.60 26.86
CA MET A 87 16.01 8.37 26.15
C MET A 87 15.99 8.94 24.72
N ILE A 88 17.13 9.41 24.20
CA ILE A 88 17.24 9.96 22.85
C ILE A 88 17.15 8.82 21.81
N THR A 89 15.92 8.48 21.43
CA THR A 89 15.63 7.48 20.40
C THR A 89 15.84 8.03 18.98
N GLU A 90 15.99 7.13 18.01
CA GLU A 90 16.05 7.49 16.59
C GLU A 90 14.80 8.26 16.12
N ARG A 91 13.63 7.94 16.68
CA ARG A 91 12.38 8.66 16.37
C ARG A 91 12.45 10.11 16.81
N ILE A 92 13.00 10.41 17.98
CA ILE A 92 13.19 11.79 18.46
C ILE A 92 14.15 12.53 17.54
N LYS A 93 15.28 11.92 17.17
CA LYS A 93 16.25 12.53 16.25
C LYS A 93 15.60 12.89 14.91
N GLN A 94 14.84 11.96 14.33
CA GLN A 94 14.13 12.19 13.06
C GLN A 94 13.07 13.27 13.20
N TYR A 95 12.30 13.26 14.30
CA TYR A 95 11.28 14.28 14.55
C TYR A 95 11.90 15.68 14.66
N VAL A 96 12.98 15.83 15.45
CA VAL A 96 13.66 17.12 15.60
C VAL A 96 14.26 17.59 14.28
N ALA A 97 14.85 16.70 13.50
CA ALA A 97 15.44 17.05 12.21
C ALA A 97 14.40 17.49 11.17
N LEU A 98 13.23 16.83 11.15
CA LEU A 98 12.09 17.26 10.32
C LEU A 98 11.52 18.59 10.81
N MET A 99 11.43 18.78 12.13
CA MET A 99 11.00 20.04 12.74
C MET A 99 11.93 21.18 12.35
N GLU A 100 13.25 20.99 12.39
CA GLU A 100 14.23 21.99 11.95
C GLU A 100 14.01 22.40 10.50
N LYS A 101 13.76 21.43 9.61
CA LYS A 101 13.47 21.68 8.20
C LYS A 101 12.19 22.50 8.03
N ASP A 102 11.09 22.05 8.62
CA ASP A 102 9.78 22.69 8.46
C ASP A 102 9.76 24.10 9.09
N VAL A 103 10.44 24.30 10.22
CA VAL A 103 10.63 25.61 10.87
C VAL A 103 11.49 26.54 10.00
N LYS A 104 12.52 26.00 9.33
CA LYS A 104 13.37 26.77 8.41
C LYS A 104 12.60 27.20 7.17
N ASP A 105 11.71 26.37 6.64
CA ASP A 105 10.89 26.67 5.47
C ASP A 105 9.93 27.86 5.72
N VAL A 106 9.54 28.09 6.98
CA VAL A 106 8.75 29.27 7.39
C VAL A 106 9.60 30.46 7.87
N GLY A 107 10.93 30.41 7.67
CA GLY A 107 11.85 31.51 7.98
C GLY A 107 12.21 31.65 9.45
N MET A 108 11.98 30.62 10.27
CA MET A 108 12.38 30.56 11.67
C MET A 108 13.55 29.59 11.86
N ARG A 109 14.10 29.50 13.07
CA ARG A 109 15.18 28.57 13.40
C ARG A 109 14.95 27.94 14.77
N VAL A 110 15.12 26.63 14.85
CA VAL A 110 15.17 25.90 16.13
C VAL A 110 16.54 26.12 16.76
N THR A 111 16.57 26.48 18.04
CA THR A 111 17.82 26.67 18.79
C THR A 111 18.14 25.45 19.64
N LYS A 112 17.12 24.80 20.19
CA LYS A 112 17.27 23.69 21.13
C LYS A 112 16.02 22.81 21.12
N ALA A 113 16.23 21.51 21.35
CA ALA A 113 15.17 20.57 21.66
C ALA A 113 15.44 19.92 23.03
N ILE A 114 14.41 19.85 23.88
CA ILE A 114 14.50 19.22 25.20
C ILE A 114 13.48 18.10 25.29
N ILE A 115 13.89 16.93 25.77
CA ILE A 115 12.99 15.85 26.14
C ILE A 115 12.61 16.06 27.60
N PRO A 116 11.33 16.36 27.92
CA PRO A 116 10.92 16.61 29.29
C PRO A 116 11.03 15.37 30.18
N ALA A 117 11.26 15.58 31.47
CA ALA A 117 11.32 14.52 32.47
C ALA A 117 10.09 13.59 32.44
N GLY A 118 10.33 12.28 32.36
CA GLY A 118 9.33 11.21 32.35
C GLY A 118 8.54 11.10 31.05
N LYS A 119 8.94 11.77 29.97
CA LYS A 119 8.21 11.81 28.69
C LYS A 119 9.02 11.19 27.55
N ALA A 120 8.52 10.09 26.98
CA ALA A 120 9.18 9.41 25.86
C ALA A 120 8.72 9.89 24.46
N ARG A 121 7.60 10.61 24.38
CA ARG A 121 6.92 10.99 23.12
C ARG A 121 6.61 12.47 23.03
N GLU A 122 7.23 13.27 23.90
CA GLU A 122 7.10 14.73 23.89
C GLU A 122 8.47 15.35 23.70
N VAL A 123 8.51 16.49 23.04
CA VAL A 123 9.73 17.29 22.89
C VAL A 123 9.35 18.77 23.00
N ASP A 124 10.11 19.49 23.80
CA ASP A 124 10.00 20.94 23.96
C ASP A 124 10.97 21.61 23.00
N ILE A 125 10.43 22.40 22.08
CA ILE A 125 11.18 23.06 21.01
C ILE A 125 11.35 24.54 21.36
N TYR A 126 12.58 25.04 21.21
CA TYR A 126 12.94 26.44 21.40
C TYR A 126 13.24 27.08 20.05
N LEU A 127 12.71 28.28 19.83
CA LEU A 127 12.88 29.03 18.59
C LEU A 127 13.76 30.26 18.81
N GLU A 128 14.54 30.62 17.80
CA GLU A 128 15.38 31.82 17.82
C GLU A 128 14.53 33.09 17.93
N GLY A 129 14.93 34.01 18.82
CA GLY A 129 14.25 35.28 19.04
C GLY A 129 12.92 35.18 19.79
N ARG A 130 12.65 34.05 20.46
CA ARG A 130 11.45 33.85 21.28
C ARG A 130 11.82 33.33 22.67
N ASP A 131 11.06 33.75 23.67
CA ASP A 131 11.31 33.34 25.06
C ASP A 131 10.47 32.13 25.48
N GLU A 132 9.34 31.90 24.82
CA GLU A 132 8.49 30.75 25.03
C GLU A 132 9.05 29.50 24.33
N TYR A 133 8.78 28.34 24.93
CA TYR A 133 9.03 27.04 24.32
C TYR A 133 7.72 26.36 23.91
N TYR A 134 7.81 25.44 22.95
CA TYR A 134 6.68 24.78 22.33
C TYR A 134 6.65 23.30 22.69
N LYS A 135 5.61 22.85 23.36
CA LYS A 135 5.40 21.44 23.68
C LYS A 135 4.85 20.71 22.46
N CYS A 136 5.63 19.80 21.93
CA CYS A 136 5.29 19.03 20.74
C CYS A 136 5.11 17.54 21.08
N ASN A 137 4.31 16.85 20.28
CA ASN A 137 4.09 15.41 20.39
C ASN A 137 4.69 14.72 19.17
N LEU A 138 5.51 13.69 19.40
CA LEU A 138 6.15 12.89 18.36
C LEU A 138 5.16 12.13 17.46
N ASP A 139 3.89 12.08 17.83
CA ASP A 139 2.84 11.38 17.08
C ASP A 139 2.13 12.26 16.05
N ARG A 140 2.40 13.56 16.06
CA ARG A 140 1.90 14.51 15.07
C ARG A 140 2.92 14.74 13.96
N GLY A 141 2.45 15.20 12.80
CA GLY A 141 3.32 15.70 11.75
C GLY A 141 4.00 17.00 12.17
N THR A 142 5.29 17.14 11.85
CA THR A 142 6.06 18.36 12.13
C THR A 142 5.51 19.55 11.35
N ALA A 143 5.12 19.36 10.08
CA ALA A 143 4.56 20.42 9.24
C ALA A 143 3.26 21.02 9.84
N GLU A 144 2.32 20.18 10.26
CA GLU A 144 1.08 20.62 10.92
C GLU A 144 1.38 21.33 12.25
N THR A 145 2.33 20.79 13.01
CA THR A 145 2.76 21.39 14.28
C THR A 145 3.37 22.77 14.06
N VAL A 146 4.18 22.95 13.02
CA VAL A 146 4.77 24.24 12.64
C VAL A 146 3.69 25.24 12.20
N GLU A 147 2.68 24.80 11.46
CA GLU A 147 1.56 25.67 11.09
C GLU A 147 0.81 26.19 12.33
N ASP A 148 0.51 25.32 13.29
CA ASP A 148 -0.12 25.68 14.55
C ASP A 148 0.76 26.67 15.35
N ILE A 149 2.08 26.45 15.37
CA ILE A 149 3.06 27.36 15.99
C ILE A 149 3.05 28.74 15.32
N VAL A 150 3.06 28.82 13.99
CA VAL A 150 3.02 30.09 13.27
C VAL A 150 1.74 30.87 13.59
N ARG A 151 0.60 30.18 13.63
CA ARG A 151 -0.71 30.79 13.95
C ARG A 151 -0.74 31.36 15.36
N ILE A 152 -0.28 30.60 16.36
CA ILE A 152 -0.29 31.07 17.75
C ILE A 152 0.75 32.17 17.99
N ILE A 153 1.90 32.13 17.32
CA ILE A 153 2.86 33.24 17.31
C ILE A 153 2.20 34.53 16.82
N GLY A 154 1.48 34.47 15.70
CA GLY A 154 0.75 35.61 15.15
C GLY A 154 -0.31 36.14 16.13
N TYR A 155 -1.03 35.24 16.79
CA TYR A 155 -2.01 35.59 17.82
C TYR A 155 -1.37 36.28 19.03
N LEU A 156 -0.33 35.70 19.62
CA LEU A 156 0.38 36.25 20.79
C LEU A 156 0.94 37.64 20.48
N LYS A 157 1.54 37.82 19.29
CA LYS A 157 2.04 39.12 18.84
C LYS A 157 0.91 40.15 18.70
N LYS A 158 -0.24 39.77 18.14
CA LYS A 158 -1.40 40.66 17.98
C LYS A 158 -2.01 41.06 19.33
N GLN A 159 -1.99 40.17 20.31
CA GLN A 159 -2.51 40.43 21.65
C GLN A 159 -1.48 41.07 22.60
N GLY A 160 -0.21 41.16 22.20
CA GLY A 160 0.86 41.64 23.08
C GLY A 160 1.12 40.75 24.29
N VAL A 161 0.79 39.45 24.20
CA VAL A 161 0.93 38.51 25.32
C VAL A 161 2.28 37.80 25.25
N MET A 162 3.01 37.83 26.36
CA MET A 162 4.21 37.03 26.54
C MET A 162 3.85 35.69 27.15
N ALA A 163 4.12 34.60 26.43
CA ALA A 163 3.90 33.24 26.93
C ALA A 163 5.16 32.72 27.63
N GLY A 164 4.97 31.86 28.63
CA GLY A 164 6.02 31.02 29.20
C GLY A 164 6.21 29.75 28.38
N TYR A 165 5.10 29.12 28.00
CA TYR A 165 5.08 28.00 27.09
C TYR A 165 3.81 28.00 26.23
N VAL A 166 3.91 27.32 25.10
CA VAL A 166 2.77 27.02 24.22
C VAL A 166 2.70 25.51 24.01
N ASP A 167 1.53 24.93 24.25
CA ASP A 167 1.22 23.53 24.05
C ASP A 167 0.50 23.35 22.71
N VAL A 168 1.20 22.72 21.76
CA VAL A 168 0.70 22.41 20.42
C VAL A 168 0.58 20.89 20.21
N ARG A 169 0.43 20.11 21.30
CA ARG A 169 0.27 18.65 21.20
C ARG A 169 -1.08 18.23 20.60
N LEU A 170 -2.05 19.13 20.55
CA LEU A 170 -3.39 18.89 20.03
C LEU A 170 -3.55 19.52 18.64
N GLU A 171 -4.13 18.76 17.71
CA GLU A 171 -4.32 19.22 16.34
C GLU A 171 -5.27 20.41 16.23
N GLY A 172 -4.82 21.47 15.56
CA GLY A 172 -5.60 22.69 15.33
C GLY A 172 -5.89 23.49 16.60
N ARG A 173 -5.27 23.15 17.74
CA ARG A 173 -5.46 23.85 19.02
C ARG A 173 -4.11 24.13 19.66
N ALA A 174 -3.89 25.37 20.03
CA ALA A 174 -2.74 25.79 20.82
C ALA A 174 -3.22 26.35 22.17
N TYR A 175 -2.65 25.86 23.26
CA TYR A 175 -2.85 26.41 24.60
C TYR A 175 -1.58 27.13 25.02
N TYR A 176 -1.69 28.23 25.75
CA TYR A 176 -0.50 28.93 26.25
C TYR A 176 -0.69 29.26 27.72
N LYS A 177 0.44 29.36 28.42
CA LYS A 177 0.50 29.95 29.76
C LYS A 177 1.17 31.31 29.65
N ALA A 178 0.47 32.38 30.05
CA ALA A 178 1.06 33.71 30.13
C ALA A 178 2.18 33.74 31.20
N LYS A 179 3.19 34.59 30.98
CA LYS A 179 4.19 34.94 32.00
C LYS A 179 3.61 35.91 33.03
#